data_AF-A0AAJ2N0R5-F1
#
_entry.id   AF-A0AAJ2N0R5-F1
#
_cell.length_a   1.000
_cell.length_b   1.000
_cell.length_c   1.000
_cell.angle_alpha   90.00
_cell.angle_beta   90.00
_cell.angle_gamma   90.00
#
_symmetry.space_group_name_H-M   'P 1'
#
loop_
_entity.id
_entity.type
_entity.pdbx_description
1 polymer ?
#
loop_
_entity_poly.entity_id
_entity_poly.type
_entity_poly.pdbx_seq_one_letter_code
_entity_poly.pdbx_strand_id
1 'polypeptide(L)'
;MTYEPIVKEKTLIERNDADNLYQVKVKLQDGTLCRVFYNHGAKHVSRLLTIPCPICRKDFICKCMSRFADQLDEQINLPELLAK
;
A
#
# COMPACT_ATOMS: atom_id res chain seq x y z
N MET A 1 3.71 21.99 -2.15
CA MET A 1 4.36 20.76 -1.68
C MET A 1 3.58 19.59 -2.24
N THR A 2 4.23 18.76 -3.05
CA THR A 2 3.64 17.53 -3.59
C THR A 2 3.80 16.44 -2.53
N TYR A 3 2.74 15.66 -2.27
CA TYR A 3 2.83 14.53 -1.35
C TYR A 3 3.58 13.38 -2.01
N GLU A 4 4.62 12.86 -1.36
CA GLU A 4 5.44 11.76 -1.84
C GLU A 4 5.45 10.64 -0.77
N PRO A 5 4.81 9.50 -1.01
CA PRO A 5 4.79 8.40 -0.05
C PRO A 5 6.13 7.65 -0.05
N ILE A 6 6.76 7.57 1.12
CA ILE A 6 8.00 6.81 1.34
C ILE A 6 7.70 5.61 2.24
N VAL A 7 8.00 4.40 1.76
CA VAL A 7 7.82 3.14 2.49
C VAL A 7 8.92 2.96 3.53
N LYS A 8 8.54 2.78 4.80
CA LYS A 8 9.48 2.49 5.91
C LYS A 8 9.47 1.03 6.30
N GLU A 9 8.29 0.43 6.41
CA GLU A 9 8.14 -0.98 6.77
C GLU A 9 7.14 -1.63 5.81
N LYS A 10 7.47 -2.85 5.38
CA LYS A 10 6.64 -3.68 4.50
C LYS A 10 6.51 -5.09 5.11
N THR A 11 5.31 -5.62 5.16
CA THR A 11 5.02 -6.93 5.76
C THR A 11 4.00 -7.66 4.90
N LEU A 12 4.33 -8.87 4.44
CA LEU A 12 3.37 -9.74 3.77
C LEU A 12 2.37 -10.25 4.82
N ILE A 13 1.08 -9.94 4.62
CA ILE A 13 0.00 -10.38 5.53
C ILE A 13 -0.63 -11.66 5.01
N GLU A 14 -0.89 -11.70 3.70
CA GLU A 14 -1.66 -12.75 3.09
C GLU A 14 -1.03 -13.11 1.74
N ARG A 15 -0.90 -14.41 1.51
CA ARG A 15 -0.32 -14.99 0.31
C ARG A 15 -1.22 -16.13 -0.13
N ASN A 16 -1.79 -16.00 -1.32
CA ASN A 16 -2.53 -17.06 -1.97
C ASN A 16 -2.01 -17.20 -3.41
N ASP A 17 -1.07 -18.14 -3.58
CA ASP A 17 -0.45 -18.43 -4.88
C ASP A 17 -1.43 -19.07 -5.88
N ALA A 18 -2.49 -19.74 -5.42
CA ALA A 18 -3.46 -20.38 -6.29
C ALA A 18 -4.28 -19.35 -7.08
N ASP A 19 -4.71 -18.28 -6.39
CA ASP A 19 -5.52 -17.21 -6.97
C ASP A 19 -4.69 -15.97 -7.38
N ASN A 20 -3.36 -16.00 -7.25
CA ASN A 20 -2.49 -14.83 -7.43
C ASN A 20 -2.94 -13.60 -6.62
N LEU A 21 -3.36 -13.85 -5.39
CA LEU A 21 -3.84 -12.85 -4.44
C LEU A 21 -2.81 -12.64 -3.34
N TYR A 22 -2.30 -11.42 -3.24
CA TYR A 22 -1.31 -11.06 -2.22
C TYR A 22 -1.72 -9.78 -1.51
N GLN A 23 -1.53 -9.74 -0.19
CA GLN A 23 -1.78 -8.55 0.61
C GLN A 23 -0.54 -8.16 1.39
N VAL A 24 -0.08 -6.93 1.19
CA VAL A 24 1.08 -6.37 1.86
C VAL A 24 0.64 -5.21 2.75
N LYS A 25 0.97 -5.27 4.04
CA LYS A 25 0.89 -4.13 4.95
C LYS A 25 2.08 -3.24 4.70
N VAL A 26 1.83 -1.95 4.59
CA VAL A 26 2.86 -0.95 4.35
C VAL A 26 2.70 0.16 5.37
N LYS A 27 3.80 0.53 6.01
CA LYS A 27 3.89 1.70 6.87
C LYS A 27 4.73 2.76 6.18
N LEU A 28 4.13 3.93 6.01
CA LEU A 28 4.76 5.07 5.38
C LEU A 28 5.49 5.93 6.42
N GLN A 29 6.43 6.76 5.94
CA GLN A 29 7.23 7.66 6.78
C GLN A 29 6.39 8.64 7.61
N ASP A 30 5.24 9.06 7.10
CA ASP A 30 4.28 9.94 7.78
C ASP A 30 3.44 9.21 8.85
N GLY A 31 3.70 7.92 9.08
CA GLY A 31 2.93 7.06 9.99
C GLY A 31 1.65 6.51 9.38
N THR A 32 1.32 6.85 8.13
CA THR A 32 0.16 6.28 7.45
C THR A 32 0.36 4.78 7.27
N LEU A 33 -0.66 4.01 7.64
CA LEU A 33 -0.72 2.59 7.35
C LEU A 33 -1.59 2.36 6.12
N CYS A 34 -1.08 1.59 5.17
CA CYS A 34 -1.77 1.20 3.95
C CYS A 34 -1.70 -0.31 3.76
N ARG A 35 -2.67 -0.85 3.03
CA ARG A 35 -2.64 -2.21 2.53
C ARG A 35 -2.63 -2.16 1.02
N VAL A 36 -1.66 -2.84 0.42
CA VAL A 36 -1.56 -3.02 -1.03
C VAL A 36 -2.02 -4.42 -1.35
N PHE A 37 -3.04 -4.51 -2.19
CA PHE A 37 -3.61 -5.74 -2.70
C PHE A 37 -3.10 -5.94 -4.12
N TYR A 38 -2.57 -7.12 -4.37
CA TYR A 38 -2.20 -7.59 -5.70
C TYR A 38 -3.18 -8.68 -6.09
N ASN A 39 -3.83 -8.49 -7.24
CA ASN A 39 -4.83 -9.42 -7.77
C ASN A 39 -4.69 -9.52 -9.29
N HIS A 40 -4.18 -10.65 -9.80
CA HIS A 40 -3.99 -10.88 -11.24
C HIS A 40 -3.37 -9.68 -12.01
N GLY A 41 -2.36 -9.03 -11.40
CA GLY A 41 -1.69 -7.85 -11.98
C GLY A 41 -2.35 -6.51 -11.68
N ALA A 42 -3.58 -6.47 -11.17
CA ALA A 42 -4.19 -5.26 -10.64
C ALA A 42 -3.62 -4.93 -9.25
N LYS A 43 -3.30 -3.65 -9.04
CA LYS A 43 -2.76 -3.11 -7.78
C LYS A 43 -3.79 -2.20 -7.15
N HIS A 44 -4.27 -2.54 -5.97
CA HIS A 44 -5.19 -1.70 -5.22
C HIS A 44 -4.58 -1.28 -3.89
N VAL A 45 -4.58 0.03 -3.62
CA VAL A 45 -4.11 0.57 -2.35
C VAL A 45 -5.30 1.03 -1.53
N SER A 46 -5.41 0.50 -0.32
CA SER A 46 -6.36 0.95 0.68
C SER A 46 -5.64 1.49 1.91
N ARG A 47 -6.01 2.69 2.36
CA ARG A 47 -5.49 3.22 3.63
C ARG A 47 -6.18 2.53 4.79
N LEU A 48 -5.41 2.14 5.80
CA LEU A 48 -5.98 1.85 7.11
C LEU A 48 -6.34 3.18 7.77
N LEU A 49 -7.57 3.27 8.26
CA LEU A 49 -8.20 4.52 8.69
C LEU A 49 -7.79 4.89 10.13
N THR A 50 -6.50 4.78 10.42
CA THR A 50 -5.92 5.06 11.75
C THR A 50 -5.57 6.53 11.93
N ILE A 51 -5.31 7.25 10.84
CA ILE A 51 -4.99 8.68 10.82
C ILE A 51 -5.67 9.37 9.63
N PRO A 52 -5.96 10.69 9.70
CA PRO A 52 -6.54 11.43 8.58
C PRO A 52 -5.67 11.36 7.33
N CYS A 53 -6.26 11.62 6.16
CA CYS A 53 -5.52 11.55 4.91
C CYS A 53 -4.42 12.61 4.83
N PRO A 54 -3.14 12.25 4.61
CA PRO A 54 -2.05 13.22 4.52
C PRO A 54 -2.19 14.13 3.28
N ILE A 55 -3.02 13.72 2.31
CA ILE A 55 -3.25 14.45 1.06
C ILE A 55 -4.42 15.42 1.19
N CYS A 56 -5.59 14.93 1.61
CA CYS A 56 -6.84 15.70 1.57
C CYS A 56 -7.42 15.99 2.95
N ARG A 57 -6.84 15.43 4.03
CA ARG A 57 -7.27 15.54 5.42
C ARG A 57 -8.72 15.13 5.69
N LYS A 58 -9.39 14.48 4.74
CA LYS A 58 -10.69 13.87 4.95
C LYS A 58 -10.52 12.54 5.65
N ASP A 59 -11.39 12.33 6.63
CA ASP A 59 -11.48 11.11 7.38
C ASP A 59 -12.35 10.06 6.64
N PHE A 60 -11.89 8.81 6.68
CA PHE A 60 -12.57 7.57 6.33
C PHE A 60 -12.92 7.19 4.86
N ILE A 61 -12.97 8.06 3.84
CA ILE A 61 -13.48 7.65 2.50
C ILE A 61 -12.68 8.15 1.28
N CYS A 62 -11.46 8.67 1.47
CA CYS A 62 -10.69 9.14 0.31
C CYS A 62 -9.98 8.01 -0.44
N LYS A 63 -9.97 8.07 -1.78
CA LYS A 63 -9.14 7.22 -2.66
C LYS A 63 -7.82 7.89 -3.08
N CYS A 64 -7.40 8.93 -2.35
CA CYS A 64 -6.24 9.74 -2.72
C CYS A 64 -4.93 8.94 -2.79
N MET A 65 -4.82 7.84 -2.03
CA MET A 65 -3.61 7.00 -2.04
C MET A 65 -3.51 6.11 -3.28
N SER A 66 -4.63 5.82 -3.95
CA SER A 66 -4.64 4.92 -5.11
C SER A 66 -3.85 5.45 -6.30
N ARG A 67 -3.67 6.78 -6.42
CA ARG A 67 -2.83 7.39 -7.47
C ARG A 67 -1.33 7.17 -7.28
N PHE A 68 -0.92 6.70 -6.11
CA PHE A 68 0.47 6.36 -5.80
C PHE A 68 0.70 4.84 -5.79
N ALA A 69 -0.22 4.05 -6.36
CA ALA A 69 -0.11 2.60 -6.39
C ALA A 69 1.20 2.12 -7.03
N ASP A 70 1.59 2.72 -8.17
CA ASP A 70 2.83 2.34 -8.86
C ASP A 70 4.08 2.75 -8.07
N GLN A 71 4.11 3.97 -7.53
CA GLN A 71 5.23 4.44 -6.68
C GLN A 71 5.39 3.59 -5.41
N LEU A 72 4.29 3.10 -4.84
CA LEU A 72 4.33 2.20 -3.69
C LEU A 72 4.79 0.80 -4.08
N ASP A 73 4.33 0.27 -5.20
CA ASP A 73 4.75 -1.03 -5.73
C ASP A 73 6.25 -1.09 -6.01
N GLU A 74 6.79 -0.05 -6.64
CA GLU A 74 8.24 0.08 -6.89
C GLU A 74 9.07 0.00 -5.59
N GLN A 75 8.60 0.62 -4.52
CA GLN A 75 9.28 0.59 -3.22
C GLN A 75 9.06 -0.72 -2.45
N ILE A 76 7.90 -1.35 -2.61
CA ILE A 76 7.56 -2.62 -1.95
C ILE A 76 8.38 -3.76 -2.56
N ASN A 77 8.55 -3.78 -3.89
CA ASN A 77 9.20 -4.87 -4.61
C ASN A 77 8.61 -6.23 -4.20
N LEU A 78 7.38 -6.51 -4.65
CA LEU A 78 6.66 -7.74 -4.32
C LEU A 78 7.47 -9.03 -4.58
N PRO A 79 8.20 -9.18 -5.71
CA PRO A 79 9.03 -10.37 -5.94
C PRO A 79 10.05 -10.65 -4.83
N GLU A 80 10.67 -9.60 -4.27
CA GLU A 80 11.61 -9.71 -3.16
C GLU A 80 10.93 -10.26 -1.89
N LEU A 81 9.68 -9.85 -1.64
CA LEU A 81 8.90 -10.30 -0.48
C LEU A 81 8.41 -11.75 -0.61
N LEU A 82 8.17 -12.24 -1.83
CA LEU A 82 7.75 -13.62 -2.07
C LEU A 82 8.91 -14.62 -2.06
N ALA A 83 10.13 -14.13 -2.26
CA ALA A 83 11.36 -14.93 -2.25
C ALA A 83 11.93 -15.17 -0.83
N LYS A 84 11.45 -14.42 0.18
CA LYS A 84 11.74 -14.65 1.59
C LYS A 84 10.75 -15.62 2.22
#